data_AF-A0A8T0F0L5-F1
#
_entry.id   AF-A0A8T0F0L5-F1
#
_cell.length_a   1.000
_cell.length_b   1.000
_cell.length_c   1.000
_cell.angle_alpha   90.00
_cell.angle_beta   90.00
_cell.angle_gamma   90.00
#
_symmetry.space_group_name_H-M   'P 1'
#
loop_
_entity.id
_entity.type
_entity.pdbx_description
1 polymer ?
#
loop_
_entity_poly.entity_id
_entity_poly.type
_entity_poly.pdbx_seq_one_letter_code
_entity_poly.pdbx_strand_id
1 'polypeptide(L)'
;MRRNPGEPVLRITVDNDVPITPVNQCPREEVQRRNAVSKKKLYFKIMFNEKKVAETCERNLSQDFKAVWGQIFKLQIVHLPQSMRIEVLESGFISSTHLAELYIPIPSSSQTALNFKTVYHHLKF
;
A
#
# COMPACT_ATOMS: atom_id res chain seq x y z
N MET A 1 17.17 13.34 14.64
CA MET A 1 18.28 12.81 15.47
C MET A 1 19.52 12.75 14.59
N ARG A 2 20.59 13.47 14.93
CA ARG A 2 21.85 13.46 14.17
C ARG A 2 22.82 12.57 14.94
N ARG A 3 23.47 11.63 14.24
CA ARG A 3 24.48 10.73 14.85
C ARG A 3 25.63 11.55 15.44
N ASN A 4 26.12 11.15 16.60
CA ASN A 4 27.32 11.77 17.16
C ASN A 4 28.56 11.33 16.36
N PRO A 5 29.57 12.21 16.21
CA PRO A 5 30.83 11.83 15.59
C PRO A 5 31.44 10.61 16.29
N GLY A 6 31.78 9.56 15.54
CA GLY A 6 32.35 8.31 16.06
C GLY A 6 31.36 7.19 16.40
N GLU A 7 30.05 7.46 16.41
CA GLU A 7 29.07 6.38 16.59
C GLU A 7 29.09 5.41 15.39
N PRO A 8 28.90 4.10 15.60
CA PRO A 8 28.86 3.12 14.51
C PRO A 8 27.73 3.41 13.52
N VAL A 9 27.97 3.10 12.24
CA VAL A 9 26.95 3.21 11.18
C VAL A 9 26.03 2.01 11.29
N LEU A 10 24.79 2.21 11.74
CA LEU A 10 23.79 1.15 11.73
C LEU A 10 23.27 0.93 10.31
N ARG A 11 23.34 -0.32 9.84
CA ARG A 11 22.67 -0.77 8.60
C ARG A 11 21.56 -1.73 9.00
N ILE A 12 20.33 -1.36 8.67
CA ILE A 12 19.18 -2.25 8.83
C ILE A 12 19.07 -3.06 7.54
N THR A 13 19.01 -4.38 7.69
CA THR A 13 18.72 -5.31 6.61
C THR A 13 17.47 -6.11 6.99
N VAL A 14 16.64 -6.40 6.01
CA VAL A 14 15.46 -7.26 6.17
C VAL A 14 15.80 -8.60 5.54
N ASP A 15 15.79 -9.64 6.36
CA ASP A 15 15.99 -11.02 5.95
C ASP A 15 14.70 -11.80 6.21
N ASN A 16 14.22 -12.52 5.19
CA ASN A 16 12.99 -13.30 5.26
C ASN A 16 13.24 -14.79 5.54
N ASP A 17 14.49 -15.24 5.48
CA ASP A 17 14.87 -16.64 5.63
C ASP A 17 15.26 -16.97 7.09
N VAL A 18 15.44 -15.95 7.93
CA VAL A 18 15.73 -16.09 9.35
C VAL A 18 14.43 -16.34 10.14
N PRO A 19 14.37 -17.36 11.01
CA PRO A 19 13.19 -17.63 11.81
C PRO A 19 12.92 -16.50 12.82
N ILE A 20 11.64 -16.13 12.96
CA ILE A 20 11.22 -15.13 13.93
C ILE A 20 11.36 -15.69 15.35
N THR A 21 12.08 -14.98 16.23
CA THR A 21 12.24 -15.36 17.64
C THR A 21 10.86 -15.60 18.29
N PRO A 22 10.62 -16.76 18.94
CA PRO A 22 9.37 -17.06 19.63
C PRO A 22 9.01 -16.02 20.69
N VAL A 23 7.71 -15.75 20.86
CA VAL A 23 7.21 -14.69 21.78
C VAL A 23 7.64 -14.93 23.23
N ASN A 24 7.68 -16.18 23.68
CA ASN A 24 8.11 -16.56 25.04
C ASN A 24 9.62 -16.39 25.28
N GLN A 25 10.41 -16.19 24.24
CA GLN A 25 11.85 -15.92 24.31
C GLN A 25 12.16 -14.43 24.12
N CYS A 26 11.15 -13.60 23.88
CA CYS A 26 11.33 -12.17 23.69
C CYS A 26 11.32 -11.44 25.04
N PRO A 27 12.15 -10.40 25.21
CA PRO A 27 12.02 -9.47 26.33
C PRO A 27 10.63 -8.83 26.37
N ARG A 28 10.17 -8.42 27.56
CA ARG A 28 8.83 -7.85 27.77
C ARG A 28 8.55 -6.66 26.84
N GLU A 29 9.53 -5.78 26.64
CA GLU A 29 9.41 -4.61 25.76
C GLU A 29 9.18 -5.01 24.29
N GLU A 30 9.87 -6.05 23.82
CA GLU A 30 9.68 -6.57 22.47
C GLU A 30 8.30 -7.20 22.30
N VAL A 31 7.81 -7.93 23.31
CA VAL A 31 6.43 -8.46 23.30
C VAL A 31 5.41 -7.32 23.22
N GLN A 32 5.61 -6.23 23.95
CA GLN A 32 4.74 -5.04 23.86
C GLN A 32 4.78 -4.40 22.48
N ARG A 33 5.97 -4.24 21.89
CA ARG A 33 6.13 -3.70 20.54
C ARG A 33 5.41 -4.56 19.51
N ARG A 34 5.58 -5.88 19.58
CA ARG A 34 4.88 -6.87 18.72
C ARG A 34 3.36 -6.80 18.85
N ASN A 35 2.85 -6.62 20.07
CA ASN A 35 1.43 -6.41 20.33
C ASN A 35 0.91 -5.07 19.80
N ALA A 36 1.75 -4.03 19.79
CA ALA A 36 1.39 -2.75 19.17
C ALA A 36 1.33 -2.88 17.64
N VAL A 37 2.28 -3.61 17.04
CA VAL A 37 2.32 -3.90 15.59
C VAL A 37 1.10 -4.71 15.15
N SER A 38 0.72 -5.75 15.88
CA SER A 38 -0.44 -6.61 15.52
C SER A 38 -1.79 -5.89 15.57
N LYS A 39 -1.86 -4.76 16.27
CA LYS A 39 -3.05 -3.89 16.33
C LYS A 39 -3.09 -2.88 15.20
N LYS A 40 -1.99 -2.68 14.46
CA LYS A 40 -1.98 -1.81 13.29
C LYS A 40 -2.80 -2.44 12.20
N LYS A 41 -3.68 -1.64 11.61
CA LYS A 41 -4.55 -2.05 10.53
C LYS A 41 -4.23 -1.24 9.30
N LEU A 42 -3.97 -1.93 8.20
CA LEU A 42 -3.74 -1.32 6.91
C LEU A 42 -4.98 -1.49 6.03
N TYR A 43 -5.09 -0.61 5.04
CA TYR A 43 -6.00 -0.77 3.91
C TYR A 43 -5.46 0.06 2.74
N PHE A 44 -6.00 -0.19 1.55
CA PHE A 44 -5.59 0.49 0.34
C PHE A 44 -6.78 1.17 -0.33
N LYS A 45 -6.53 2.33 -0.93
CA LYS A 45 -7.46 2.99 -1.86
C LYS A 45 -6.91 2.89 -3.26
N ILE A 46 -7.78 2.58 -4.22
CA ILE A 46 -7.44 2.66 -5.64
C ILE A 46 -7.95 4.01 -6.15
N MET A 47 -7.01 4.79 -6.69
CA MET A 47 -7.23 6.11 -7.23
C MET A 47 -7.10 6.09 -8.74
N PHE A 48 -8.06 6.69 -9.44
CA PHE A 48 -8.05 6.89 -10.88
C PHE A 48 -8.32 8.36 -11.18
N ASN A 49 -7.41 9.02 -11.89
CA ASN A 49 -7.46 10.47 -12.16
C ASN A 49 -7.81 11.28 -10.90
N GLU A 50 -7.07 11.04 -9.81
CA GLU A 50 -7.25 11.67 -8.49
C GLU A 50 -8.59 11.41 -7.78
N LYS A 51 -9.40 10.48 -8.26
CA LYS A 51 -10.66 10.07 -7.61
C LYS A 51 -10.55 8.67 -7.03
N LYS A 52 -11.05 8.48 -5.80
CA LYS A 52 -11.19 7.16 -5.19
C LYS A 52 -12.24 6.35 -5.96
N VAL A 53 -11.83 5.24 -6.56
CA VAL A 53 -12.72 4.33 -7.31
C VAL A 53 -12.96 3.01 -6.60
N ALA A 54 -12.05 2.59 -5.72
CA ALA A 54 -12.23 1.40 -4.89
C ALA A 54 -11.40 1.49 -3.61
N GLU A 55 -11.72 0.64 -2.64
CA GLU A 55 -11.04 0.55 -1.35
C GLU A 55 -11.12 -0.89 -0.84
N THR A 56 -10.08 -1.36 -0.17
CA THR A 56 -10.08 -2.67 0.49
C THR A 56 -10.67 -2.58 1.90
N CYS A 57 -11.07 -3.72 2.48
CA CYS A 57 -11.28 -3.81 3.92
C CYS A 57 -9.97 -3.61 4.71
N GLU A 58 -10.07 -3.32 6.00
CA GLU A 58 -8.91 -3.26 6.89
C GLU A 58 -8.34 -4.66 7.17
N ARG A 59 -7.01 -4.76 7.24
CA ARG A 59 -6.30 -5.98 7.66
C ARG A 59 -5.21 -5.65 8.67
N ASN A 60 -5.09 -6.50 9.68
CA ASN A 60 -4.02 -6.38 10.67
C ASN A 60 -2.67 -6.74 10.04
N LEU A 61 -1.61 -6.08 10.51
CA LEU A 61 -0.25 -6.44 10.16
C LEU A 61 0.21 -7.68 10.94
N SER A 62 0.76 -8.67 10.25
CA SER A 62 1.37 -9.85 10.86
C SER A 62 2.75 -9.54 11.45
N GLN A 63 3.31 -10.50 12.19
CA GLN A 63 4.62 -10.35 12.84
C GLN A 63 5.80 -10.31 11.86
N ASP A 64 5.61 -10.77 10.63
CA ASP A 64 6.54 -10.62 9.50
C ASP A 64 6.26 -9.36 8.66
N PHE A 65 5.49 -8.40 9.21
CA PHE A 65 5.16 -7.12 8.58
C PHE A 65 4.40 -7.24 7.25
N LYS A 66 3.57 -8.29 7.11
CA LYS A 66 2.74 -8.51 5.92
C LYS A 66 1.26 -8.35 6.23
N ALA A 67 0.50 -8.02 5.19
CA ALA A 67 -0.95 -8.07 5.20
C ALA A 67 -1.41 -8.54 3.82
N VAL A 68 -2.44 -9.40 3.78
CA VAL A 68 -2.90 -10.06 2.55
C VAL A 68 -4.41 -9.85 2.42
N TRP A 69 -4.83 -9.35 1.24
CA TRP A 69 -6.23 -9.09 0.94
C TRP A 69 -6.84 -10.10 -0.02
N GLY A 70 -6.05 -10.67 -0.94
CA GLY A 70 -6.51 -11.67 -1.91
C GLY A 70 -7.66 -11.20 -2.80
N GLN A 71 -7.83 -9.89 -2.98
CA GLN A 71 -8.98 -9.29 -3.65
C GLN A 71 -8.62 -8.87 -5.09
N ILE A 72 -9.51 -9.18 -6.04
CA ILE A 72 -9.43 -8.70 -7.42
C ILE A 72 -10.44 -7.57 -7.61
N PHE A 73 -9.98 -6.44 -8.13
CA PHE A 73 -10.82 -5.29 -8.44
C PHE A 73 -11.08 -5.19 -9.95
N LYS A 74 -12.35 -5.14 -10.34
CA LYS A 74 -12.76 -4.85 -11.72
C LYS A 74 -13.15 -3.37 -11.79
N LEU A 75 -12.38 -2.58 -12.52
CA LEU A 75 -12.62 -1.15 -12.68
C LEU A 75 -13.17 -0.89 -14.09
N GLN A 76 -14.30 -0.18 -14.18
CA GLN A 76 -14.81 0.31 -15.46
C GLN A 76 -14.29 1.73 -15.69
N ILE A 77 -13.46 1.89 -16.72
CA ILE A 77 -12.85 3.17 -17.07
C ILE A 77 -13.63 3.78 -18.23
N VAL A 78 -14.27 4.92 -17.98
CA VAL A 78 -15.05 5.67 -19.00
C VAL A 78 -14.36 6.96 -19.45
N HIS A 79 -13.39 7.44 -18.68
CA HIS A 79 -12.60 8.63 -19.00
C HIS A 79 -11.21 8.24 -19.48
N LEU A 80 -10.57 9.14 -20.23
CA LEU A 80 -9.17 8.96 -20.63
C LEU A 80 -8.31 8.75 -19.37
N PRO A 81 -7.53 7.66 -19.28
CA PRO A 81 -6.66 7.41 -18.15
C PRO A 81 -5.50 8.41 -18.17
N GLN A 82 -5.32 9.15 -17.07
CA GLN A 82 -4.20 10.07 -16.85
C GLN A 82 -3.31 9.58 -15.71
N SER A 83 -3.92 9.09 -14.62
CA SER A 83 -3.21 8.50 -13.49
C SER A 83 -3.97 7.30 -12.92
N MET A 84 -3.22 6.30 -12.49
CA MET A 84 -3.71 5.22 -11.65
C MET A 84 -2.70 5.00 -10.53
N ARG A 85 -3.17 5.07 -9.27
CA ARG A 85 -2.31 4.84 -8.11
C ARG A 85 -3.05 4.12 -6.99
N ILE A 86 -2.30 3.39 -6.18
CA ILE A 86 -2.77 2.80 -4.93
C ILE A 86 -2.21 3.65 -3.80
N GLU A 87 -3.08 4.15 -2.93
CA GLU A 87 -2.69 4.74 -1.65
C GLU A 87 -2.68 3.67 -0.58
N VAL A 88 -1.61 3.61 0.20
CA VAL A 88 -1.48 2.76 1.39
C VAL A 88 -1.75 3.57 2.63
N LEU A 89 -2.71 3.13 3.44
CA LEU A 89 -3.12 3.83 4.65
C LEU A 89 -3.07 2.92 5.88
N GLU A 90 -2.64 3.49 7.01
CA GLU A 90 -2.84 2.91 8.33
C GLU A 90 -4.11 3.50 8.94
N SER A 91 -5.04 2.65 9.37
CA SER A 91 -6.23 3.08 10.11
C SER A 91 -5.85 3.49 11.53
N GLY A 92 -6.25 4.69 11.92
CA GLY A 92 -6.11 5.23 13.26
C GLY A 92 -7.47 5.47 13.91
N PHE A 93 -7.47 5.77 15.20
CA PHE A 93 -8.70 5.95 15.97
C PHE A 93 -9.52 7.17 15.53
N ILE A 94 -8.85 8.28 15.19
CA ILE A 94 -9.47 9.54 14.78
C ILE A 94 -9.39 9.71 13.26
N SER A 95 -8.24 9.41 12.67
CA SER A 95 -7.99 9.54 11.25
C SER A 95 -7.02 8.46 10.78
N SER A 96 -7.05 8.19 9.48
CA SER A 96 -6.05 7.34 8.84
C SER A 96 -4.76 8.12 8.56
N THR A 97 -3.63 7.44 8.67
CA THR A 97 -2.31 7.97 8.29
C THR A 97 -1.97 7.44 6.90
N HIS A 98 -1.62 8.35 5.98
CA HIS A 98 -1.13 7.97 4.66
C HIS A 98 0.33 7.50 4.77
N LEU A 99 0.62 6.29 4.31
CA LEU A 99 1.94 5.66 4.42
C LEU A 99 2.74 5.75 3.12
N ALA A 100 2.12 5.45 1.98
CA ALA A 100 2.83 5.36 0.70
C ALA A 100 1.86 5.42 -0.48
N GLU A 101 2.40 5.72 -1.67
CA GLU A 101 1.70 5.62 -2.95
C GLU A 101 2.44 4.67 -3.87
N LEU A 102 1.69 3.86 -4.62
CA LEU A 102 2.19 3.04 -5.71
C LEU A 102 1.53 3.47 -7.01
N TYR A 103 2.34 3.93 -7.96
CA TYR A 103 1.86 4.32 -9.29
C TYR A 103 1.80 3.11 -10.20
N ILE A 104 0.63 2.89 -10.80
CA ILE A 104 0.38 1.78 -11.72
C ILE A 104 0.47 2.32 -13.15
N PRO A 105 1.27 1.71 -14.04
CA PRO A 105 1.30 2.12 -15.43
C PRO A 105 -0.08 1.89 -16.07
N ILE A 106 -0.51 2.86 -16.86
CA ILE A 106 -1.75 2.73 -17.64
C ILE A 106 -1.48 1.70 -18.75
N PRO A 107 -2.29 0.63 -18.86
CA PRO A 107 -2.10 -0.37 -19.90
C PRO A 107 -2.31 0.25 -21.28
N SER A 108 -1.53 -0.22 -22.26
CA SER A 108 -1.72 0.19 -23.65
C SER A 108 -3.09 -0.25 -24.17
N SER A 109 -3.60 0.43 -25.20
CA SER A 109 -4.90 0.10 -25.83
C SER A 109 -4.97 -1.34 -26.35
N SER A 110 -3.83 -1.97 -26.65
CA SER A 110 -3.73 -3.38 -27.06
C SER A 110 -4.02 -4.39 -25.94
N GLN A 111 -3.93 -3.97 -24.68
CA GLN A 111 -4.09 -4.81 -23.47
C GLN A 111 -5.41 -4.54 -22.74
N THR A 112 -6.14 -3.50 -23.14
CA THR A 112 -7.49 -3.25 -22.64
C THR A 112 -8.50 -4.06 -23.44
N ALA A 113 -9.50 -4.66 -22.78
CA ALA A 113 -10.63 -5.28 -23.48
C ALA A 113 -11.24 -4.25 -24.45
N LEU A 114 -11.44 -4.66 -25.71
CA LEU A 114 -11.92 -3.87 -26.86
C LEU A 114 -13.37 -3.35 -26.70
N ASN A 115 -13.72 -2.77 -25.55
CA ASN A 115 -14.94 -1.98 -25.36
C ASN A 115 -14.67 -0.48 -25.49
N PHE A 116 -13.53 -0.09 -26.09
CA PHE A 116 -13.18 1.30 -26.35
C PHE A 116 -13.78 1.74 -27.69
N LYS A 117 -14.98 2.34 -27.68
CA LYS A 117 -15.37 3.25 -28.76
C LYS A 117 -14.72 4.60 -28.46
N THR A 118 -13.59 4.88 -29.12
CA THR A 118 -13.01 6.23 -29.11
C THR A 118 -13.95 7.15 -29.88
N VAL A 119 -14.82 7.88 -29.17
CA VAL A 119 -15.50 9.01 -29.79
C VAL A 119 -14.52 10.17 -29.73
N TYR A 120 -13.76 10.36 -30.81
CA TYR A 120 -13.04 11.60 -31.01
C TYR A 120 -14.07 12.72 -31.16
N HIS A 121 -14.25 13.52 -30.13
CA HIS A 121 -14.85 14.84 -30.33
C HIS A 121 -13.84 15.65 -31.13
N HIS A 122 -14.09 15.76 -32.44
CA HIS A 122 -13.40 16.71 -33.29
C HIS A 122 -13.62 18.11 -32.71
N LEU A 123 -12.63 18.62 -31.98
CA LEU A 123 -12.51 20.05 -31.71
C LEU A 123 -12.27 20.70 -33.07
N LYS A 124 -13.33 21.29 -33.63
CA LYS A 124 -13.21 22.22 -34.75
C LYS A 124 -12.62 23.51 -34.17
N PHE A 125 -11.40 23.84 -34.59
CA PHE A 125 -10.88 25.19 -34.53
C PHE A 125 -11.59 26.06 -35.57
#